data_AF-W4V7M8-F1
#
_entry.id   AF-W4V7M8-F1
#
_cell.length_a   1.000
_cell.length_b   1.000
_cell.length_c   1.000
_cell.angle_alpha   90.00
_cell.angle_beta   90.00
_cell.angle_gamma   90.00
#
_symmetry.space_group_name_H-M   'P 1'
#
loop_
_entity.id
_entity.type
_entity.pdbx_description
1 polymer ?
#
loop_
_entity_poly.entity_id
_entity_poly.type
_entity_poly.pdbx_seq_one_letter_code
_entity_poly.pdbx_strand_id
1 'polypeptide(L)'
;MGFFDKLKEGLRKTKNTITERIDKVLVSFGKIDEELFEELEEILITSDVGIDTSMKIIENLKTRVKETRTTDPAKVKELLKEELAKILSRESRSSSSIQLQVSYWWLE
;
A
#
# COMPACT_ATOMS: atom_id res chain seq x y z
N MET A 1 -1.75 10.83 28.19
CA MET A 1 -1.92 10.51 26.76
C MET A 1 -1.36 11.65 25.94
N GLY A 2 -0.19 11.45 25.37
CA GLY A 2 0.49 12.48 24.59
C GLY A 2 -0.17 12.69 23.23
N PHE A 3 0.16 13.81 22.58
CA PHE A 3 -0.20 14.09 21.19
C PHE A 3 0.23 12.95 20.23
N PHE A 4 1.39 12.35 20.49
CA PHE A 4 1.90 11.20 19.75
C PHE A 4 1.01 9.94 19.86
N ASP A 5 0.44 9.67 21.04
CA ASP A 5 -0.47 8.54 21.24
C ASP A 5 -1.75 8.72 20.41
N LYS A 6 -2.29 9.94 20.36
CA LYS A 6 -3.48 10.28 19.56
C LYS A 6 -3.21 10.17 18.06
N LEU A 7 -2.05 10.62 17.58
CA LEU A 7 -1.64 10.46 16.18
C LEU A 7 -1.50 8.98 15.80
N LYS A 8 -0.83 8.20 16.63
CA LYS A 8 -0.66 6.75 16.43
C LYS A 8 -2.02 6.04 16.44
N GLU A 9 -2.94 6.44 17.31
CA GLU A 9 -4.29 5.89 17.35
C GLU A 9 -5.11 6.26 16.11
N GLY A 10 -4.99 7.49 15.62
CA GLY A 10 -5.61 7.95 14.37
C GLY A 10 -5.12 7.16 13.15
N LEU A 11 -3.80 7.02 12.99
CA LEU A 11 -3.20 6.21 11.93
C LEU A 11 -3.59 4.74 12.02
N ARG A 12 -3.69 4.20 13.24
CA ARG A 12 -4.17 2.82 13.46
C ARG A 12 -5.62 2.65 13.00
N LYS A 13 -6.50 3.63 13.27
CA LYS A 13 -7.90 3.58 12.82
C LYS A 13 -7.98 3.58 11.29
N THR A 14 -7.26 4.47 10.61
CA THR A 14 -7.21 4.50 9.12
C THR A 14 -6.70 3.19 8.54
N LYS A 15 -5.59 2.66 9.06
CA LYS A 15 -5.06 1.35 8.66
C LYS A 15 -6.09 0.23 8.82
N ASN A 16 -6.81 0.21 9.93
CA ASN A 16 -7.81 -0.81 10.21
C ASN A 16 -8.98 -0.73 9.22
N THR A 17 -9.51 0.48 8.97
CA THR A 17 -10.59 0.69 7.99
C THR A 17 -10.22 0.21 6.59
N ILE A 18 -8.99 0.49 6.13
CA ILE A 18 -8.50 0.03 4.83
C ILE A 18 -8.38 -1.49 4.81
N THR A 19 -7.83 -2.07 5.87
CA THR A 19 -7.66 -3.53 5.98
C THR A 19 -9.01 -4.25 5.97
N GLU A 20 -10.01 -3.72 6.66
CA GLU A 20 -11.37 -4.28 6.69
C GLU A 20 -12.05 -4.24 5.32
N ARG A 21 -11.88 -3.14 4.57
CA ARG A 21 -12.41 -3.02 3.20
C ARG A 21 -11.75 -4.02 2.25
N ILE A 22 -10.42 -4.14 2.31
CA ILE A 22 -9.65 -5.12 1.53
C ILE A 22 -10.11 -6.54 1.87
N ASP A 23 -10.30 -6.86 3.15
CA ASP A 23 -10.75 -8.18 3.59
C ASP A 23 -12.15 -8.50 3.07
N LYS A 24 -13.06 -7.52 3.13
CA LYS A 24 -14.41 -7.69 2.60
C LYS A 24 -14.38 -8.00 1.11
N VAL A 25 -13.60 -7.23 0.35
CA VAL A 25 -13.45 -7.40 -1.10
C VAL A 25 -12.87 -8.78 -1.42
N LEU A 26 -11.75 -9.17 -0.79
CA LEU A 26 -11.14 -10.47 -1.01
C LEU A 26 -12.04 -11.67 -0.66
N VAL A 27 -12.96 -11.52 0.30
CA VAL A 27 -13.94 -12.56 0.64
C VAL A 27 -15.14 -12.55 -0.31
N SER A 28 -15.57 -11.37 -0.76
CA SER A 28 -16.69 -11.21 -1.70
C SER A 28 -16.36 -11.73 -3.10
N PHE A 29 -15.12 -11.49 -3.56
CA PHE A 29 -14.63 -12.02 -4.81
C PHE A 29 -14.16 -13.47 -4.61
N GLY A 30 -15.03 -14.43 -4.89
CA GLY A 30 -14.70 -15.86 -4.86
C GLY A 30 -13.68 -16.31 -5.93
N LYS A 31 -13.21 -15.37 -6.75
CA LYS A 31 -12.20 -15.55 -7.80
C LYS A 31 -11.25 -14.37 -7.79
N ILE A 32 -10.00 -14.62 -8.19
CA ILE A 32 -9.03 -13.55 -8.41
C ILE A 32 -9.08 -13.18 -9.88
N ASP A 33 -9.87 -12.15 -10.19
CA ASP A 33 -10.13 -11.63 -11.53
C ASP A 33 -9.90 -10.11 -11.59
N GLU A 34 -10.17 -9.52 -12.76
CA GLU A 34 -9.92 -8.10 -13.01
C GLU A 34 -10.76 -7.20 -12.09
N GLU A 35 -12.02 -7.57 -11.84
CA GLU A 35 -12.95 -6.81 -11.00
C GLU A 35 -12.46 -6.71 -9.55
N LEU A 36 -11.89 -7.80 -9.00
CA LEU A 36 -11.21 -7.75 -7.70
C LEU A 36 -10.10 -6.70 -7.67
N PHE A 37 -9.28 -6.65 -8.72
CA PHE A 37 -8.15 -5.73 -8.74
C PHE A 37 -8.57 -4.26 -8.92
N GLU A 38 -9.62 -4.00 -9.69
CA GLU A 38 -10.21 -2.66 -9.85
C GLU A 38 -10.74 -2.12 -8.52
N GLU A 39 -11.48 -2.95 -7.76
CA GLU A 39 -11.99 -2.57 -6.44
C GLU A 39 -10.85 -2.31 -5.43
N LEU A 40 -9.81 -3.15 -5.45
CA LEU A 40 -8.62 -2.92 -4.63
C LEU A 40 -7.92 -1.60 -5.00
N GLU A 41 -7.87 -1.25 -6.28
CA GLU A 41 -7.31 0.02 -6.76
C GLU A 41 -8.11 1.22 -6.23
N GLU A 42 -9.43 1.19 -6.36
CA GLU A 42 -10.32 2.25 -5.88
C GLU A 42 -10.15 2.47 -4.36
N ILE A 43 -10.06 1.38 -3.59
CA ILE A 43 -9.78 1.45 -2.15
C ILE A 43 -8.45 2.17 -1.91
N LEU A 44 -7.39 1.84 -2.62
CA LEU A 44 -6.08 2.49 -2.42
C LEU A 44 -6.12 3.97 -2.81
N ILE A 45 -6.77 4.32 -3.92
CA ILE A 45 -6.91 5.71 -4.37
C ILE A 45 -7.62 6.56 -3.33
N THR A 46 -8.71 6.03 -2.75
CA THR A 46 -9.50 6.72 -1.71
C THR A 46 -8.85 6.73 -0.33
N SER A 47 -7.69 6.07 -0.17
CA SER A 47 -6.99 5.85 1.11
C SER A 47 -5.68 6.63 1.25
N ASP A 48 -5.57 7.80 0.63
CA ASP A 48 -4.38 8.67 0.65
C ASP A 48 -3.10 8.08 0.00
N VAL A 49 -3.22 6.99 -0.78
CA VAL A 49 -2.08 6.42 -1.53
C VAL A 49 -1.83 7.16 -2.84
N GLY A 50 -2.88 7.74 -3.44
CA GLY A 50 -2.83 8.46 -4.71
C GLY A 50 -2.91 7.55 -5.93
N ILE A 51 -3.27 8.12 -7.09
CA ILE A 51 -3.61 7.39 -8.32
C ILE A 51 -2.39 6.63 -8.87
N ASP A 52 -1.28 7.32 -9.14
CA ASP A 52 -0.07 6.74 -9.73
C ASP A 52 0.51 5.59 -8.90
N THR A 53 0.53 5.77 -7.58
CA THR A 53 1.03 4.77 -6.65
C THR A 53 0.10 3.56 -6.57
N SER A 54 -1.21 3.79 -6.56
CA SER A 54 -2.21 2.72 -6.50
C SER A 54 -2.18 1.85 -7.75
N MET A 55 -2.18 2.46 -8.95
CA MET A 55 -2.03 1.73 -10.23
C MET A 55 -0.80 0.82 -10.20
N LYS A 56 0.34 1.37 -9.78
CA LYS A 56 1.60 0.62 -9.71
C LYS A 56 1.57 -0.54 -8.73
N ILE A 57 0.96 -0.36 -7.56
CA ILE A 57 0.79 -1.43 -6.56
C ILE A 57 -0.05 -2.56 -7.16
N ILE A 58 -1.15 -2.23 -7.82
CA ILE A 58 -2.07 -3.20 -8.39
C ILE A 58 -1.46 -3.93 -9.59
N GLU A 59 -0.74 -3.25 -10.48
CA GLU A 59 -0.02 -3.89 -11.58
C GLU A 59 1.04 -4.89 -11.09
N ASN A 60 1.82 -4.52 -10.07
CA ASN A 60 2.79 -5.41 -9.46
C ASN A 60 2.12 -6.60 -8.78
N LEU A 61 0.99 -6.36 -8.07
CA LEU A 61 0.21 -7.41 -7.45
C LEU A 61 -0.34 -8.41 -8.48
N LYS A 62 -0.95 -7.93 -9.57
CA LYS A 62 -1.43 -8.75 -10.71
C LYS A 62 -0.31 -9.63 -11.25
N THR A 63 0.88 -9.06 -11.43
CA THR A 63 2.06 -9.79 -11.91
C THR A 63 2.46 -10.90 -10.94
N ARG A 64 2.58 -10.59 -9.65
CA ARG A 64 2.96 -11.57 -8.62
C ARG A 64 1.92 -12.67 -8.41
N VAL A 65 0.64 -12.35 -8.49
CA VAL A 65 -0.42 -13.36 -8.41
C VAL A 65 -0.30 -14.34 -9.58
N LYS A 66 -0.03 -13.85 -10.80
CA LYS A 66 0.20 -14.70 -11.98
C LYS A 66 1.46 -15.56 -11.84
N GLU A 67 2.56 -14.99 -11.34
CA GLU A 67 3.83 -15.71 -11.11
C GLU A 67 3.69 -16.81 -10.05
N THR A 68 3.02 -16.51 -8.94
CA THR A 68 2.80 -17.44 -7.83
C THR A 68 1.66 -18.42 -8.11
N ARG A 69 0.85 -18.18 -9.14
CA ARG A 69 -0.36 -18.94 -9.50
C ARG A 69 -1.30 -19.12 -8.31
N THR A 70 -1.34 -18.14 -7.41
CA THR A 70 -2.17 -18.24 -6.22
C THR A 70 -3.63 -18.01 -6.56
N THR A 71 -4.49 -18.88 -6.06
CA THR A 71 -5.95 -18.71 -6.07
C THR A 71 -6.51 -18.38 -4.69
N ASP A 72 -5.65 -18.31 -3.68
CA ASP A 72 -6.02 -18.09 -2.28
C ASP A 72 -6.08 -16.58 -1.98
N PRO A 73 -7.25 -16.03 -1.60
CA PRO A 73 -7.39 -14.63 -1.21
C PRO A 73 -6.51 -14.23 -0.03
N ALA A 74 -6.24 -15.15 0.91
CA ALA A 74 -5.34 -14.88 2.02
C ALA A 74 -3.91 -14.63 1.52
N LYS A 75 -3.49 -15.38 0.50
CA LYS A 75 -2.18 -15.18 -0.12
C LYS A 75 -2.11 -13.90 -0.94
N VAL A 76 -3.18 -13.51 -1.63
CA VAL A 76 -3.26 -12.20 -2.31
C VAL A 76 -3.11 -11.06 -1.32
N LYS A 77 -3.75 -11.15 -0.16
CA LYS A 77 -3.60 -10.17 0.93
C LYS A 77 -2.15 -10.03 1.39
N GLU A 78 -1.43 -11.14 1.53
CA GLU A 78 0.00 -11.12 1.89
C GLU A 78 0.82 -10.40 0.81
N LEU A 79 0.61 -10.74 -0.46
CA LEU A 79 1.31 -10.11 -1.57
C LEU A 79 1.03 -8.60 -1.64
N LEU A 80 -0.22 -8.18 -1.42
CA LEU A 80 -0.58 -6.75 -1.39
C LEU A 80 0.14 -6.01 -0.25
N LYS A 81 0.20 -6.61 0.95
CA LYS A 81 0.95 -6.03 2.07
C LYS A 81 2.44 -5.87 1.74
N GLU A 82 3.04 -6.85 1.07
CA GLU A 82 4.43 -6.77 0.63
C GLU A 82 4.66 -5.64 -0.37
N GLU A 83 3.77 -5.46 -1.35
CA GLU A 83 3.88 -4.37 -2.32
C GLU A 83 3.74 -2.98 -1.69
N LEU A 84 2.77 -2.82 -0.77
CA LEU A 84 2.62 -1.59 0.02
C LEU A 84 3.89 -1.28 0.84
N ALA A 85 4.48 -2.29 1.49
CA ALA A 85 5.69 -2.13 2.28
C ALA A 85 6.91 -1.73 1.41
N LYS A 86 7.00 -2.26 0.19
CA LYS A 86 8.07 -1.91 -0.76
C LYS A 86 8.00 -0.45 -1.20
N ILE A 87 6.80 0.05 -1.51
CA ILE A 87 6.59 1.45 -1.90
C ILE A 87 7.02 2.39 -0.76
N LEU A 88 6.53 2.14 0.46
CA LEU A 88 6.87 2.93 1.66
C LEU A 88 8.38 2.91 1.96
N SER A 89 9.03 1.75 1.77
CA SER A 89 10.48 1.63 1.97
C SER A 89 11.30 2.37 0.90
N ARG A 90 10.73 2.56 -0.29
CA ARG A 90 11.40 3.26 -1.41
C ARG A 90 11.31 4.78 -1.26
N GLU A 91 10.16 5.30 -0.85
CA GLU A 91 9.99 6.74 -0.58
C GLU A 91 10.86 7.21 0.59
N SER A 92 10.92 6.44 1.69
CA SER A 92 11.77 6.82 2.84
C SER A 92 13.26 6.92 2.49
N ARG A 93 13.75 6.10 1.55
CA ARG A 93 15.11 6.19 1.00
C ARG A 93 15.29 7.38 0.05
N SER A 94 14.26 7.73 -0.73
CA SER A 94 14.30 8.88 -1.64
C SER A 94 14.47 10.21 -0.88
N SER A 95 13.78 10.36 0.26
CA SER A 95 13.91 11.55 1.12
C SER A 95 15.32 11.72 1.72
N SER A 96 16.10 10.64 1.85
CA SER A 96 17.47 10.69 2.39
C SER A 96 18.46 11.31 1.40
N SER A 97 18.27 11.12 0.09
CA SER A 97 19.14 11.71 -0.94
C SER A 97 18.96 13.22 -1.08
N ILE A 98 17.74 13.73 -0.86
CA ILE A 98 17.46 15.17 -0.84
C ILE A 98 18.13 15.84 0.36
N GLN A 99 18.14 15.17 1.52
CA GLN A 99 18.83 15.69 2.71
C GLN A 99 20.35 15.77 2.52
N LEU A 100 20.95 14.79 1.81
CA LEU A 100 22.37 14.86 1.46
C LEU A 100 22.63 16.03 0.52
N GLN A 101 21.87 16.18 -0.58
CA GLN A 101 22.05 17.31 -1.50
C GLN A 101 21.88 18.67 -0.83
N VAL A 102 20.83 18.87 -0.02
CA VAL A 102 20.60 20.14 0.67
C VAL A 102 21.72 20.42 1.69
N SER A 103 22.24 19.40 2.39
CA SER A 103 23.36 19.59 3.34
C SER A 103 24.65 20.08 2.68
N TYR A 104 24.91 19.68 1.43
CA TYR A 104 26.07 20.21 0.67
C TYR A 104 25.92 21.70 0.35
N TRP A 105 24.70 22.21 0.22
CA TRP A 105 24.44 23.63 -0.05
C TRP A 105 24.61 24.55 1.17
N TRP A 106 24.69 24.00 2.39
CA TRP A 106 24.91 24.78 3.62
C TRP A 106 26.39 25.00 3.96
N LEU A 107 27.30 24.35 3.22
CA LEU A 107 28.75 24.37 3.47
C LEU A 107 29.53 25.28 2.50
N GLU A 108 28.83 25.94 1.57
CA GLU A 108 29.34 27.00 0.68
C GLU A 108 28.82 28.37 1.16
#